data_AF-W1PBQ5-F1
#
_entry.id   AF-W1PBQ5-F1
#
_cell.length_a   1.000
_cell.length_b   1.000
_cell.length_c   1.000
_cell.angle_alpha   90.00
_cell.angle_beta   90.00
_cell.angle_gamma   90.00
#
_symmetry.space_group_name_H-M   'P 1'
#
loop_
_entity.id
_entity.type
_entity.pdbx_description
1 polymer ?
#
loop_
_entity_poly.entity_id
_entity_poly.type
_entity_poly.pdbx_seq_one_letter_code
_entity_poly.pdbx_strand_id
1 'polypeptide(L)'
;MVAVWCVQYKPELRPCMSSVVKMLEGEVKIILPSNPFAHLVAGPSVIDSQQFGVTTGEETIVDSQQFGGTIEKEPYSETTPIMRKFEITVASS
;
A
#
# COMPACT_ATOMS: atom_id res chain seq x y z
N MET A 1 3.96 -13.11 0.34
CA MET A 1 4.59 -12.88 -0.98
C MET A 1 3.57 -12.83 -2.13
N VAL A 2 2.55 -13.70 -2.15
CA VAL A 2 1.49 -13.71 -3.18
C VAL A 2 0.77 -12.36 -3.33
N ALA A 3 0.51 -11.66 -2.22
CA ALA A 3 -0.13 -10.34 -2.25
C ALA A 3 0.58 -9.31 -3.15
N VAL A 4 1.91 -9.35 -3.25
CA VAL A 4 2.69 -8.40 -4.07
C VAL A 4 2.43 -8.61 -5.57
N TRP A 5 2.11 -9.84 -5.98
CA TRP A 5 1.70 -10.14 -7.36
C TRP A 5 0.31 -9.58 -7.71
N CYS A 6 -0.59 -9.49 -6.73
CA CYS A 6 -1.97 -9.06 -6.95
C CYS A 6 -2.11 -7.53 -7.13
N VAL A 7 -1.15 -6.76 -6.62
CA VAL A 7 -1.19 -5.28 -6.66
C VAL A 7 -0.45 -4.68 -7.85
N GLN A 8 -0.09 -5.49 -8.84
CA GLN A 8 0.60 -4.99 -10.04
C GLN A 8 -0.24 -3.95 -10.77
N TYR A 9 0.44 -2.88 -11.20
CA TYR A 9 -0.19 -1.78 -11.93
C TYR A 9 -0.85 -2.27 -13.23
N LYS A 10 -0.15 -3.12 -14.00
CA LYS A 10 -0.71 -3.76 -15.19
C LYS A 10 -1.53 -5.00 -14.80
N PRO A 11 -2.79 -5.11 -15.24
CA PRO A 11 -3.64 -6.25 -14.89
C PRO A 11 -3.12 -7.58 -15.45
N GLU A 12 -2.50 -7.54 -16.63
CA GLU A 12 -1.88 -8.70 -17.30
C GLU A 12 -0.77 -9.37 -16.47
N LEU A 13 -0.15 -8.63 -15.55
CA LEU A 13 0.90 -9.15 -14.68
C LEU A 13 0.34 -9.79 -13.39
N ARG A 14 -0.97 -9.71 -13.16
CA ARG A 14 -1.61 -10.30 -11.99
C ARG A 14 -1.90 -11.77 -12.28
N PRO A 15 -1.57 -12.69 -11.35
CA PRO A 15 -1.83 -14.11 -11.54
C PRO A 15 -3.33 -14.42 -11.52
N CYS A 16 -3.73 -15.42 -12.30
CA CYS A 16 -5.07 -16.01 -12.22
C CYS A 16 -5.31 -16.62 -10.83
N MET A 17 -6.58 -16.73 -10.42
CA MET A 17 -6.94 -17.31 -9.11
C MET A 17 -6.40 -18.73 -8.91
N SER A 18 -6.38 -19.56 -9.95
CA SER A 18 -5.79 -20.90 -9.89
C SER A 18 -4.29 -20.86 -9.59
N SER A 19 -3.55 -19.91 -10.16
CA SER A 19 -2.14 -19.69 -9.85
C SER A 19 -1.95 -19.16 -8.44
N VAL A 20 -2.78 -18.22 -7.98
CA VAL A 20 -2.77 -17.70 -6.61
C VAL A 20 -2.94 -18.83 -5.60
N VAL A 21 -3.90 -19.74 -5.83
CA VAL A 21 -4.15 -20.89 -4.95
C VAL A 21 -2.93 -21.82 -4.90
N LYS A 22 -2.37 -22.21 -6.04
CA LYS A 22 -1.15 -23.03 -6.09
C LYS A 22 0.06 -22.39 -5.41
N MET A 23 0.18 -21.07 -5.52
CA MET A 23 1.24 -20.32 -4.82
C MET A 23 1.01 -20.29 -3.31
N LEU A 24 -0.24 -20.23 -2.84
CA LEU A 24 -0.60 -20.28 -1.43
C LEU A 24 -0.47 -21.68 -0.83
N GLU A 25 -0.78 -22.71 -1.61
CA GLU A 25 -0.61 -24.13 -1.26
C GLU A 25 0.86 -24.55 -1.23
N GLY A 26 1.77 -23.72 -1.74
CA GLY A 26 3.21 -24.00 -1.76
C GLY A 26 3.64 -24.93 -2.87
N GLU A 27 2.77 -25.21 -3.85
CA GLU A 27 3.07 -26.07 -5.00
C GLU A 27 4.04 -25.42 -5.98
N VAL A 28 4.13 -24.09 -5.96
CA VAL A 28 4.94 -23.31 -6.90
C VAL A 28 5.88 -22.37 -6.14
N LYS A 29 7.15 -22.37 -6.54
CA LYS A 29 8.14 -21.42 -6.03
C LYS A 29 7.77 -20.00 -6.47
N ILE A 30 7.60 -19.11 -5.49
CA ILE A 30 7.26 -17.70 -5.73
C ILE A 30 8.54 -16.88 -5.86
N ILE A 31 8.72 -16.19 -6.98
CA ILE A 31 9.74 -15.15 -7.15
C ILE A 31 9.15 -13.77 -6.88
N LEU A 32 9.99 -12.82 -6.47
CA LEU A 32 9.53 -11.47 -6.15
C LEU A 32 9.22 -10.73 -7.45
N PRO A 33 8.03 -10.17 -7.63
CA PRO A 33 7.71 -9.48 -8.85
C PRO A 33 8.26 -8.05 -8.84
N SER A 34 8.20 -7.35 -9.99
CA SER A 34 8.65 -5.96 -10.10
C SER A 34 7.88 -5.02 -9.15
N ASN A 35 8.51 -3.94 -8.72
CA ASN A 35 7.86 -2.92 -7.88
C ASN A 35 6.60 -2.36 -8.60
N PRO A 36 5.39 -2.53 -8.05
CA PRO A 36 4.15 -2.09 -8.68
C PRO A 36 4.09 -0.56 -8.85
N PHE A 37 4.84 0.19 -8.06
CA PHE A 37 4.90 1.65 -8.06
C PHE A 37 6.10 2.21 -8.82
N ALA A 38 6.85 1.39 -9.57
CA ALA A 38 8.00 1.87 -10.35
C ALA A 38 7.64 3.03 -11.31
N HIS A 39 6.40 3.04 -11.82
CA HIS A 39 5.87 4.11 -12.66
C HIS A 39 5.68 5.45 -11.93
N LEU A 40 5.65 5.46 -10.59
CA LEU A 40 5.56 6.66 -9.74
C LEU A 40 6.93 7.24 -9.38
N VAL A 41 8.00 6.46 -9.53
CA VAL A 41 9.37 6.83 -9.12
C VAL A 41 10.15 7.49 -10.28
N ALA A 42 9.45 8.01 -11.30
CA ALA A 42 10.07 8.66 -12.45
C ALA A 42 10.72 10.03 -12.10
N GLY A 43 11.85 9.99 -11.39
CA GLY A 43 13.05 10.75 -11.74
C GLY A 43 14.04 9.81 -12.43
N PRO A 44 14.98 10.31 -13.26
CA PRO A 44 15.85 9.43 -14.02
C PRO A 44 16.90 8.80 -13.09
N SER A 45 16.77 7.52 -12.79
CA SER A 45 17.94 6.68 -12.63
C SER A 45 17.66 5.22 -12.94
N VAL A 46 18.35 4.79 -13.98
CA VAL A 46 18.62 3.42 -14.37
C VAL A 46 19.35 2.73 -13.23
N ILE A 47 18.74 1.74 -12.57
CA ILE A 47 19.46 0.56 -12.04
C ILE A 47 18.48 -0.55 -11.66
N ASP A 48 18.36 -1.51 -12.57
CA ASP A 48 18.13 -2.90 -12.21
C ASP A 48 19.40 -3.42 -11.52
N SER A 49 19.31 -3.76 -10.23
CA SER A 49 20.02 -4.89 -9.62
C SER A 49 20.05 -4.82 -8.08
N GLN A 50 19.49 -5.87 -7.50
CA GLN A 50 20.07 -6.64 -6.38
C GLN A 50 20.13 -5.99 -4.99
N GLN A 51 19.28 -6.55 -4.11
CA GLN A 51 19.65 -7.07 -2.79
C GLN A 51 20.37 -6.11 -1.84
N PHE A 52 19.68 -5.68 -0.78
CA PHE A 52 20.38 -5.36 0.47
C PHE A 52 19.59 -5.81 1.69
N GLY A 53 20.07 -6.90 2.30
CA GLY A 53 19.86 -7.18 3.69
C GLY A 53 20.82 -6.33 4.54
N VAL A 54 20.30 -5.86 5.68
CA VAL A 54 20.95 -5.69 6.99
C VAL A 54 22.49 -5.60 7.00
N THR A 55 23.06 -4.49 7.51
CA THR A 55 23.85 -4.41 8.76
C THR A 55 24.30 -2.97 9.08
N THR A 56 23.95 -2.53 10.30
CA THR A 56 24.78 -1.87 11.33
C THR A 56 25.48 -0.52 11.04
N GLY A 57 24.92 0.54 11.64
CA GLY A 57 25.65 1.40 12.58
C GLY A 57 26.33 2.67 12.06
N GLU A 58 25.57 3.76 11.90
CA GLU A 58 26.00 5.13 12.21
C GLU A 58 24.77 5.98 12.49
N GLU A 59 24.81 6.67 13.62
CA GLU A 59 23.71 7.44 14.19
C GLU A 59 23.67 8.81 13.53
N THR A 60 22.54 9.21 12.96
CA THR A 60 22.24 10.63 12.79
C THR A 60 20.77 10.86 13.07
N ILE A 61 20.51 11.33 14.28
CA ILE A 61 19.21 11.83 14.69
C ILE A 61 18.92 13.07 13.85
N VAL A 62 17.97 12.97 12.94
CA VAL A 62 17.30 14.13 12.34
C VAL A 62 15.86 14.15 12.82
N ASP A 63 15.70 14.64 14.05
CA ASP A 63 14.45 15.18 14.55
C ASP A 63 14.01 16.29 13.60
N SER A 64 12.97 16.03 12.81
CA SER A 64 12.34 17.03 11.96
C SER A 64 11.09 17.51 12.67
N GLN A 65 11.28 18.32 13.71
CA GLN A 65 10.23 19.13 14.30
C GLN A 65 10.68 20.59 14.34
N GLN A 66 9.70 21.48 14.13
CA GLN A 66 9.78 22.93 14.23
C GLN A 66 10.17 23.72 12.95
N PHE A 67 9.28 23.73 11.95
CA PHE A 67 8.95 25.01 11.30
C PHE A 67 7.65 25.52 11.92
N GLY A 68 7.71 26.74 12.46
CA GLY A 68 6.77 27.27 13.44
C GLY A 68 5.33 27.46 12.94
N GLY A 69 4.39 27.13 13.83
CA GLY A 69 3.04 27.65 13.86
C GLY A 69 2.65 27.82 15.33
N THR A 70 2.39 29.06 15.75
CA THR A 70 1.89 29.39 17.09
C THR A 70 0.51 28.79 17.33
N ILE A 71 0.28 28.37 18.57
CA ILE A 71 -0.89 27.65 19.07
C ILE A 71 -2.19 28.41 18.78
N GLU A 72 -3.04 27.83 17.94
CA GLU A 72 -4.49 28.00 17.99
C GLU A 72 -5.10 26.61 18.17
N LYS A 73 -5.89 26.49 19.22
CA LYS A 73 -6.62 25.28 19.60
C LYS A 73 -7.85 25.20 18.69
N GLU A 74 -8.37 23.99 18.46
CA GLU A 74 -9.66 23.62 17.80
C GLU A 74 -9.52 22.83 16.47
N PRO A 75 -10.46 21.95 16.12
CA PRO A 75 -10.72 20.65 16.75
C PRO A 75 -10.56 19.51 15.71
N TYR A 76 -10.36 18.28 16.19
CA TYR A 76 -10.25 17.06 15.38
C TYR A 76 -11.35 16.98 14.31
N SER A 77 -10.99 17.16 13.04
CA SER A 77 -11.93 16.99 11.93
C SER A 77 -12.06 15.50 11.61
N GLU A 78 -12.77 14.80 12.48
CA GLU A 78 -13.30 13.46 12.18
C GLU A 78 -14.33 13.59 11.06
N THR A 79 -13.87 13.62 9.81
CA THR A 79 -14.78 13.67 8.66
C THR A 79 -15.29 12.26 8.38
N THR A 80 -16.12 11.75 9.29
CA THR A 80 -16.93 10.57 8.99
C THR A 80 -18.04 11.01 8.04
N PRO A 81 -18.12 10.46 6.82
CA PRO A 81 -19.16 10.86 5.89
C PRO A 81 -20.54 10.48 6.44
N ILE A 82 -21.44 11.46 6.50
CA ILE A 82 -22.82 11.27 6.98
C ILE A 82 -23.59 10.46 5.93
N MET A 83 -23.90 9.21 6.27
CA MET A 83 -24.83 8.38 5.51
C MET A 83 -26.25 8.93 5.68
N ARG A 84 -26.99 9.12 4.58
CA ARG A 84 -28.39 9.60 4.66
C ARG A 84 -29.26 8.53 5.34
N LYS A 85 -30.10 8.95 6.28
CA LYS A 85 -31.06 8.08 6.97
C LYS A 85 -32.22 7.77 6.03
N PHE A 86 -32.33 6.52 5.57
CA PHE A 86 -33.47 6.03 4.80
C PHE A 86 -34.44 5.31 5.75
N GLU A 87 -35.72 5.67 5.71
CA GLU A 87 -36.76 5.00 6.51
C GLU A 87 -37.42 3.91 5.66
N ILE A 88 -37.40 2.67 6.15
CA ILE A 88 -38.01 1.52 5.46
C ILE A 88 -39.40 1.32 6.04
N THR A 89 -40.44 1.60 5.27
CA THR A 89 -41.81 1.23 5.63
C THR A 89 -42.08 -0.18 5.14
N VAL A 90 -42.48 -1.08 6.05
CA VAL A 90 -42.89 -2.44 5.69
C VAL A 90 -44.29 -2.39 5.08
N ALA A 91 -44.45 -2.91 3.86
CA ALA A 91 -45.77 -3.10 3.27
C ALA A 91 -46.41 -4.37 3.87
N SER A 92 -47.67 -4.26 4.30
CA SER A 92 -48.47 -5.41 4.75
C SER A 92 -49.29 -5.94 3.57
N SER A 93 -49.45 -7.27 3.52
CA SER A 93 -50.04 -8.05 2.42
C SER A 93 -51.56 -7.89 2.28
#